data_AF-A0A0P7C6M5-F1
#
_entry.id   AF-A0A0P7C6M5-F1
#
_cell.length_a   1.000
_cell.length_b   1.000
_cell.length_c   1.000
_cell.angle_alpha   90.00
_cell.angle_beta   90.00
_cell.angle_gamma   90.00
#
_symmetry.space_group_name_H-M   'P 1'
#
loop_
_entity.id
_entity.type
_entity.pdbx_description
1 polymer ?
#
loop_
_entity_poly.entity_id
_entity_poly.type
_entity_poly.pdbx_seq_one_letter_code
_entity_poly.pdbx_strand_id
1 'polypeptide(L)' 'MRNGDHYVVATTLKKLEERLEGLGFWRFNKSEMVNISAAKILKNEGMVKVRNHDPMKISRRKRQKMESILFSQGELA' A
#
# COMPACT_ATOMS: atom_id res chain seq x y z
N MET A 1 -12.23 14.85 -9.24
CA MET A 1 -11.90 13.41 -9.37
C MET A 1 -13.14 12.62 -9.01
N ARG A 2 -13.70 11.83 -9.94
CA ARG A 2 -14.83 10.94 -9.64
C ARG A 2 -14.27 9.67 -8.99
N ASN A 3 -14.87 9.20 -7.91
CA ASN A 3 -14.49 7.92 -7.32
C ASN A 3 -14.70 6.82 -8.36
N GLY A 4 -13.65 6.08 -8.74
CA GLY A 4 -13.75 4.88 -9.58
C GLY A 4 -13.14 4.96 -10.98
N ASP A 5 -12.43 6.04 -11.34
CA ASP A 5 -11.70 6.06 -12.61
C ASP A 5 -10.52 5.07 -12.58
N HIS A 6 -10.57 4.06 -13.45
CA HIS A 6 -9.50 3.07 -13.61
C HIS A 6 -8.71 3.39 -14.88
N TYR A 7 -7.41 3.62 -14.73
CA TYR A 7 -6.50 3.88 -15.84
C TYR A 7 -5.59 2.68 -16.04
N VAL A 8 -5.58 2.13 -17.26
CA VAL A 8 -4.58 1.13 -17.66
C VAL A 8 -3.37 1.87 -18.20
N VAL A 9 -2.20 1.53 -17.69
CA VAL A 9 -0.92 2.15 -18.07
C VAL A 9 0.07 1.10 -18.54
N ALA A 10 0.79 1.39 -19.62
CA ALA A 10 1.82 0.51 -20.18
C ALA A 10 3.14 0.60 -19.38
N THR A 11 3.11 0.23 -18.10
CA THR A 11 4.29 0.24 -17.20
C THR A 11 4.27 -0.95 -16.23
N THR A 12 5.32 -1.10 -15.44
CA THR A 12 5.42 -2.14 -14.41
C THR A 12 5.35 -1.51 -13.02
N LEU A 13 4.88 -2.30 -12.04
CA LEU A 13 4.89 -1.88 -10.64
C LEU A 13 6.30 -1.57 -10.12
N LYS A 14 7.35 -2.21 -10.68
CA LYS A 14 8.73 -1.90 -10.33
C LYS A 14 9.10 -0.47 -10.75
N LYS A 15 8.80 -0.09 -12.00
CA LYS A 15 9.04 1.27 -12.50
C LYS A 15 8.25 2.32 -11.71
N LEU A 16 7.04 1.99 -11.28
CA LEU A 16 6.23 2.88 -10.43
C LEU A 16 6.82 2.99 -9.02
N GLU A 17 7.27 1.88 -8.43
CA GLU A 17 7.90 1.85 -7.10
C GLU A 17 9.15 2.75 -7.06
N GLU A 18 10.01 2.68 -8.10
CA GLU A 18 11.19 3.54 -8.25
C GLU A 18 10.82 5.02 -8.43
N ARG A 19 9.80 5.33 -9.23
CA ARG A 19 9.37 6.72 -9.50
C ARG A 19 8.67 7.39 -8.33
N LEU A 20 7.98 6.60 -7.51
CA LEU A 20 7.16 7.08 -6.39
C LEU A 20 7.84 6.88 -5.04
N GLU A 21 9.13 6.53 -5.04
CA GLU A 21 9.92 6.39 -3.83
C GLU A 21 9.90 7.68 -3.01
N GLY A 22 9.62 7.57 -1.71
CA GLY A 22 9.48 8.72 -0.80
C GLY A 22 8.16 9.49 -0.91
N LEU A 23 7.30 9.22 -1.91
CA LEU A 23 6.05 9.95 -2.13
C LEU A 23 4.83 9.32 -1.44
N GLY A 24 5.06 8.53 -0.39
CA GLY A 24 3.97 7.89 0.37
C GLY A 24 3.28 6.73 -0.36
N PHE A 25 3.90 6.15 -1.38
CA PHE A 25 3.44 4.92 -2.01
C PHE A 25 4.19 3.71 -1.46
N TRP A 26 3.45 2.63 -1.22
CA TRP A 26 4.03 1.38 -0.76
C TRP A 26 3.53 0.19 -1.57
N ARG A 27 4.49 -0.53 -2.14
CA ARG A 27 4.27 -1.83 -2.75
C ARG A 27 4.34 -2.93 -1.70
N PHE A 28 3.17 -3.35 -1.23
CA PHE A 28 3.03 -4.30 -0.11
C PHE A 28 3.01 -5.77 -0.56
N ASN A 29 2.78 -6.05 -1.85
CA ASN A 29 2.99 -7.37 -2.45
C ASN A 29 3.42 -7.29 -3.93
N LYS A 30 3.49 -8.43 -4.63
CA LYS A 30 4.01 -8.48 -6.01
C LYS A 30 3.10 -7.80 -7.03
N SER A 31 1.79 -7.74 -6.77
CA SER A 31 0.75 -7.32 -7.73
C SER A 31 0.07 -6.01 -7.35
N GLU A 32 0.32 -5.49 -6.15
CA GLU A 32 -0.43 -4.35 -5.61
C GLU A 32 0.50 -3.33 -4.96
N MET A 33 0.11 -2.06 -5.11
CA MET A 33 0.75 -0.90 -4.52
C MET A 33 -0.35 0.05 -4.06
N VAL A 34 -0.12 0.73 -2.96
CA VAL A 34 -1.12 1.62 -2.36
C VAL A 34 -0.52 2.96 -1.98
N ASN A 35 -1.32 4.01 -2.03
CA ASN A 35 -1.02 5.25 -1.33
C ASN A 35 -1.29 5.04 0.17
N ILE A 36 -0.25 5.20 0.98
CA ILE A 36 -0.27 5.00 2.44
C ILE A 36 -1.29 5.94 3.11
N SER A 37 -1.48 7.17 2.61
CA SER A 37 -2.43 8.13 3.20
C SER A 37 -3.90 7.74 3.01
N ALA A 38 -4.18 6.86 2.05
CA ALA A 38 -5.53 6.38 1.73
C ALA A 38 -5.78 4.94 2.20
N ALA A 39 -4.79 4.32 2.85
CA ALA A 39 -4.81 2.93 3.25
C ALA A 39 -4.79 2.77 4.76
N LYS A 40 -5.55 1.79 5.26
CA LYS A 40 -5.50 1.33 6.65
C LYS A 40 -4.78 0.00 6.71
N ILE A 41 -3.77 -0.12 7.56
CA ILE A 41 -3.05 -1.37 7.78
C ILE A 41 -3.73 -2.15 8.91
N LEU A 42 -4.14 -3.39 8.63
CA LEU A 42 -4.73 -4.29 9.62
C LEU A 42 -3.61 -5.14 10.25
N LYS A 43 -2.95 -4.59 11.28
CA LYS A 43 -1.73 -5.14 11.90
C LYS A 43 -1.86 -6.62 12.29
N ASN A 44 -2.97 -7.01 12.92
CA ASN A 44 -3.19 -8.37 13.44
C ASN A 44 -3.40 -9.41 12.32
N GLU A 45 -3.78 -8.97 11.12
CA GLU A 45 -4.10 -9.85 9.98
C GLU A 45 -2.99 -9.82 8.92
N GLY A 46 -2.09 -8.83 8.98
CA GLY A 46 -1.08 -8.58 7.95
C GLY A 46 -1.74 -8.25 6.61
N MET A 47 -2.76 -7.40 6.65
CA MET A 47 -3.55 -6.97 5.49
C MET A 47 -3.56 -5.44 5.34
N VAL A 48 -3.86 -4.98 4.14
CA VAL A 48 -4.09 -3.57 3.80
C VAL A 48 -5.54 -3.43 3.35
N LYS A 49 -6.27 -2.47 3.92
CA LYS A 49 -7.63 -2.13 3.53
C LYS A 49 -7.67 -0.71 2.96
N VAL A 50 -8.31 -0.56 1.81
CA VAL A 50 -8.69 0.73 1.25
C VAL A 50 -10.21 0.84 1.23
N ARG A 51 -10.74 2.07 1.25
CA ARG A 51 -12.17 2.36 1.50
C ARG A 51 -13.16 1.54 0.65
N ASN A 52 -12.78 1.21 -0.59
CA ASN A 52 -13.66 0.56 -1.58
C ASN A 52 -13.12 -0.78 -2.10
N HIS A 53 -12.17 -1.42 -1.42
CA HIS A 53 -11.72 -2.77 -1.78
C HIS A 53 -11.74 -3.69 -0.57
N ASP A 54 -11.84 -4.98 -0.85
CA ASP A 54 -11.61 -6.02 0.13
C ASP A 54 -10.18 -5.93 0.70
N PRO A 55 -9.97 -6.36 1.95
CA PRO A 55 -8.63 -6.42 2.53
C PRO A 55 -7.67 -7.27 1.68
N MET A 56 -6.50 -6.71 1.40
CA MET A 56 -5.47 -7.33 0.56
C MET A 56 -4.28 -7.78 1.41
N LYS A 57 -3.70 -8.94 1.07
CA LYS A 57 -2.65 -9.56 1.88
C LYS A 57 -1.28 -8.91 1.66
N ILE A 58 -0.61 -8.57 2.77
CA ILE A 58 0.80 -8.14 2.75
C ILE A 58 1.67 -9.38 2.56
N SER A 59 2.57 -9.30 1.57
CA SER A 59 3.53 -10.38 1.32
C SER A 59 4.45 -10.55 2.53
N ARG A 60 4.81 -11.81 2.85
CA ARG A 60 5.62 -12.13 4.04
C ARG A 60 6.91 -11.29 4.12
N ARG A 61 7.60 -11.13 2.99
CA ARG A 61 8.85 -10.35 2.88
C ARG A 61 8.67 -8.85 3.16
N LYS A 62 7.49 -8.29 2.87
CA LYS A 62 7.20 -6.87 3.06
C LYS A 62 6.62 -6.57 4.45
N ARG A 63 6.28 -7.59 5.26
CA ARG A 63 5.77 -7.39 6.63
C ARG A 63 6.74 -6.66 7.55
N GLN A 64 8.06 -6.81 7.37
CA GLN A 64 9.04 -6.05 8.15
C GLN A 64 8.90 -4.53 7.94
N LYS A 65 8.58 -4.10 6.71
CA LYS A 65 8.34 -2.68 6.38
C LYS A 65 6.95 -2.20 6.84
N MET A 66 6.06 -3.09 7.25
CA MET A 66 4.74 -2.72 7.79
C MET A 66 4.87 -1.97 9.12
N GLU A 67 5.77 -2.41 9.99
CA GLU A 67 5.95 -1.83 11.33
C GLU A 67 6.43 -0.38 11.26
N SER A 68 7.35 -0.08 10.33
CA SER A 68 7.82 1.30 10.12
C SER A 68 6.74 2.22 9.57
N ILE A 69 5.82 1.70 8.73
CA ILE A 69 4.71 2.48 8.20
C ILE A 69 3.63 2.71 9.28
N LEU A 70 3.34 1.71 10.11
CA LEU A 70 2.42 1.86 11.24
C LEU A 70 2.92 2.91 12.25
N PHE A 71 4.25 2.95 12.48
CA PHE A 71 4.87 3.95 13.33
C PHE A 71 4.69 5.37 12.77
N SER A 72 4.90 5.56 11.47
CA SER A 72 4.73 6.87 10.84
C SER A 72 3.28 7.35 10.77
N GLN A 73 2.32 6.43 10.88
CA GLN A 73 0.89 6.75 10.95
C GLN A 73 0.40 7.06 12.39
N GLY A 74 1.27 6.93 13.41
CA GLY A 74 0.88 7.12 14.81
C GLY A 74 -0.02 6.01 15.37
N GLU A 75 -0.07 4.85 14.71
CA GLU A 75 -0.87 3.68 15.15
C GLU A 75 -0.08 2.74 16.09
N LEU A 76 1.16 3.08 16.43
CA LEU A 76 1.95 2.47 17.50
C LEU A 76 1.97 3.44 18.70
N ALA A 77 1.00 3.27 19.60
CA ALA A 77 1.02 3.78 20.97
C ALA A 77 1.07 2.59 21.94
#